data_AF-N1URL5-F1
#
_entry.id   AF-N1URL5-F1
#
_cell.length_a   1.000
_cell.length_b   1.000
_cell.length_c   1.000
_cell.angle_alpha   90.00
_cell.angle_beta   90.00
_cell.angle_gamma   90.00
#
_symmetry.space_group_name_H-M   'P 1'
#
loop_
_entity.id
_entity.type
_entity.pdbx_description
1 polymer ?
#
loop_
_entity_poly.entity_id
_entity_poly.type
_entity_poly.pdbx_seq_one_letter_code
_entity_poly.pdbx_strand_id
1 'polypeptide(L)' 'MDQHATGPQSGGGAGPLAEVQWPREVLATSDADVDAIIGDLPQLRGLPAAEQAAVFERIHDELMADLDAGAD' A
#
# COMPACT_ATOMS: atom_id res chain seq x y z
N MET A 1 -38.91 20.69 24.43
CA MET A 1 -37.45 20.47 24.54
C MET A 1 -37.30 18.98 24.69
N ASP A 2 -37.38 18.33 23.54
CA ASP A 2 -37.73 16.93 23.41
C ASP A 2 -36.45 16.08 23.41
N GLN A 3 -36.54 15.02 24.18
CA GLN A 3 -35.47 14.08 24.51
C GLN A 3 -35.13 13.23 23.27
N HIS A 4 -33.92 13.39 22.71
CA HIS A 4 -33.39 12.44 21.72
C HIS A 4 -32.49 11.41 22.41
N ALA A 5 -33.10 10.32 22.87
CA ALA A 5 -32.41 9.06 23.15
C ALA A 5 -32.49 8.17 21.88
N THR A 6 -31.34 7.61 21.45
CA THR A 6 -31.10 6.47 20.51
C THR A 6 -29.82 6.80 19.73
N GLY A 7 -28.68 6.09 19.77
CA GLY A 7 -28.16 4.89 20.41
C GLY A 7 -26.65 4.81 20.04
N PRO A 8 -25.84 3.87 20.55
CA PRO A 8 -24.46 3.71 20.09
C PRO A 8 -24.50 3.28 18.62
N GLN A 9 -23.85 4.06 17.75
CA GLN A 9 -23.70 3.72 16.34
C GLN A 9 -22.73 2.54 16.24
N SER A 10 -23.25 1.33 16.40
CA SER A 10 -22.63 0.10 15.91
C SER A 10 -22.58 0.17 14.39
N GLY A 11 -21.54 0.82 13.87
CA GLY A 11 -21.16 0.80 12.46
C GLY A 11 -20.16 -0.31 12.19
N GLY A 12 -20.49 -1.55 12.56
CA GLY A 12 -19.79 -2.75 12.11
C GLY A 12 -20.08 -2.98 10.63
N GLY A 13 -19.47 -2.15 9.77
CA GLY A 13 -19.54 -2.27 8.33
C GLY A 13 -18.27 -2.94 7.80
N ALA A 14 -18.11 -4.25 8.04
CA ALA A 14 -17.28 -5.07 7.17
C ALA A 14 -18.02 -5.16 5.82
N GLY A 15 -18.01 -4.07 5.05
CA GLY A 15 -18.30 -4.13 3.63
C GLY A 15 -17.36 -5.15 2.99
N PRO A 16 -17.70 -5.73 1.83
CA PRO A 16 -16.75 -6.59 1.11
C PRO A 16 -15.45 -5.81 1.04
N LEU A 17 -14.38 -6.33 1.65
CA LEU A 17 -13.04 -5.79 1.49
C LEU A 17 -12.87 -5.71 -0.02
N ALA A 18 -12.98 -4.51 -0.59
CA ALA A 18 -12.80 -4.33 -2.02
C ALA A 18 -11.47 -5.00 -2.30
N GLU A 19 -11.51 -6.09 -3.07
CA GLU A 19 -10.30 -6.86 -3.36
C GLU A 19 -9.33 -5.84 -3.92
N VAL A 20 -8.35 -5.45 -3.12
CA VAL A 20 -7.41 -4.40 -3.49
C VAL A 20 -6.79 -4.90 -4.77
N GLN A 21 -7.14 -4.28 -5.90
CA GLN A 21 -6.64 -4.67 -7.20
C GLN A 21 -5.20 -4.23 -7.24
N TRP A 22 -4.35 -5.11 -6.74
CA TRP A 22 -2.92 -4.91 -6.76
C TRP A 22 -2.47 -4.74 -8.21
N PRO A 23 -1.60 -3.77 -8.51
CA PRO A 23 -1.14 -3.52 -9.87
C PRO A 23 -0.56 -4.81 -10.46
N ARG A 24 -1.07 -5.18 -11.64
CA ARG A 24 -0.56 -6.32 -12.41
C ARG A 24 0.71 -5.95 -13.16
N GLU A 25 0.84 -4.67 -13.50
CA GLU A 25 1.91 -4.11 -14.29
C GLU A 25 2.32 -2.80 -13.63
N VAL A 26 3.62 -2.56 -13.58
CA VAL A 26 4.20 -1.30 -13.11
C VAL A 26 4.70 -0.56 -14.34
N LEU A 27 4.23 0.67 -14.51
CA LEU A 27 4.69 1.53 -15.59
C LEU A 27 6.02 2.16 -15.22
N ALA A 28 6.93 2.24 -16.19
CA ALA A 28 8.22 2.90 -16.02
C ALA A 28 8.03 4.39 -15.69
N THR A 29 8.79 4.86 -14.71
CA THR A 29 8.80 6.23 -14.20
C THR A 29 9.79 7.13 -14.94
N SER A 30 10.60 6.56 -15.84
CA SER A 30 11.74 7.19 -16.53
C SER A 30 12.96 7.43 -15.64
N ASP A 31 12.89 7.00 -14.38
CA ASP A 31 14.01 6.93 -13.46
C ASP A 31 14.40 5.46 -13.28
N ALA A 32 15.63 5.12 -13.67
CA ALA A 32 16.08 3.73 -13.73
C ALA A 32 16.24 3.11 -12.34
N ASP A 33 16.59 3.91 -11.34
CA ASP A 33 16.80 3.47 -9.97
C ASP A 33 15.44 3.23 -9.30
N VAL A 34 14.49 4.17 -9.46
CA VAL A 34 13.10 3.98 -9.03
C VAL A 34 12.47 2.77 -9.73
N ASP A 35 12.64 2.63 -11.04
CA ASP A 35 12.09 1.51 -11.83
C ASP A 35 12.62 0.14 -11.36
N ALA A 36 13.88 0.08 -10.94
CA ALA A 36 14.47 -1.12 -10.36
C ALA A 36 13.82 -1.48 -9.01
N ILE A 37 13.55 -0.48 -8.17
CA ILE A 37 12.97 -0.68 -6.83
C ILE A 37 11.48 -1.10 -6.92
N ILE A 38 10.68 -0.41 -7.74
CA ILE A 38 9.24 -0.69 -7.86
C ILE A 38 8.93 -1.91 -8.73
N GLY A 39 9.90 -2.40 -9.49
CA GLY A 39 9.77 -3.60 -10.34
C GLY A 39 9.38 -4.88 -9.58
N ASP A 40 9.60 -4.91 -8.27
CA ASP A 40 9.23 -6.03 -7.39
C ASP A 40 7.77 -5.99 -6.90
N LEU A 41 7.05 -4.86 -7.08
CA LEU A 41 5.65 -4.75 -6.64
C LEU A 41 4.71 -5.84 -7.20
N PRO A 42 4.82 -6.30 -8.47
CA PRO A 42 3.96 -7.37 -8.98
C PRO A 42 4.12 -8.70 -8.23
N GLN A 43 5.27 -8.95 -7.60
CA GLN A 43 5.55 -10.19 -6.88
C GLN A 43 4.71 -10.34 -5.60
N LEU A 44 4.30 -9.22 -5.00
CA LEU A 44 3.49 -9.18 -3.77
C LEU A 44 2.19 -9.97 -3.89
N ARG A 45 1.59 -10.03 -5.08
CA ARG A 45 0.34 -10.76 -5.33
C ARG A 45 0.47 -12.27 -5.10
N GLY A 46 1.68 -12.83 -5.27
CA GLY A 46 1.97 -14.24 -5.07
C GLY A 46 2.30 -14.60 -3.62
N LEU A 47 2.55 -13.61 -2.77
CA LEU A 47 2.97 -13.79 -1.40
C LEU A 47 1.79 -13.77 -0.43
N PRO A 48 1.85 -14.48 0.71
CA PRO A 48 0.89 -14.32 1.78
C PRO A 48 1.01 -12.93 2.41
N ALA A 49 -0.10 -12.40 2.93
CA ALA A 49 -0.17 -11.04 3.48
C ALA A 49 0.90 -10.71 4.53
N ALA A 50 1.34 -11.71 5.32
CA ALA A 50 2.41 -11.56 6.30
C ALA A 50 3.78 -11.27 5.65
N GLU A 51 4.05 -11.83 4.48
CA GLU A 51 5.28 -11.60 3.71
C GLU A 51 5.17 -10.34 2.85
N GLN A 52 3.97 -9.97 2.43
CA GLN A 52 3.72 -8.73 1.68
C GLN A 52 4.16 -7.49 2.45
N ALA A 53 3.93 -7.45 3.76
CA ALA A 53 4.33 -6.32 4.60
C ALA A 53 5.85 -6.09 4.58
N ALA A 54 6.64 -7.16 4.70
CA ALA A 54 8.10 -7.08 4.69
C ALA A 54 8.65 -6.63 3.33
N VAL A 55 8.07 -7.12 2.23
CA VAL A 55 8.46 -6.70 0.88
C VAL A 55 8.06 -5.25 0.62
N PHE A 56 6.89 -4.82 1.08
CA PHE A 56 6.46 -3.42 0.96
C PHE A 56 7.35 -2.48 1.78
N GLU A 57 7.71 -2.85 3.02
CA GLU A 57 8.63 -2.09 3.87
C GLU A 57 10.00 -1.93 3.20
N ARG A 58 10.53 -3.01 2.61
CA ARG A 58 11.79 -2.95 1.85
C ARG A 58 11.74 -1.96 0.69
N ILE A 59 10.69 -2.06 -0.15
CA ILE A 59 10.50 -1.16 -1.31
C ILE A 59 10.38 0.30 -0.83
N HIS A 60 9.65 0.55 0.25
CA HIS A 60 9.53 1.88 0.85
C HIS A 60 10.89 2.43 1.29
N ASP A 61 11.69 1.64 2.01
CA ASP A 61 12.98 2.07 2.53
C ASP A 61 14.00 2.30 1.42
N GLU A 62 13.99 1.47 0.37
CA GLU A 62 14.82 1.64 -0.83
C GLU A 62 14.46 2.96 -1.56
N LEU A 63 13.17 3.27 -1.72
CA LEU A 63 12.73 4.53 -2.32
C LEU A 63 13.10 5.75 -1.47
N MET A 64 12.97 5.65 -0.14
CA MET A 64 13.36 6.74 0.76
C MET A 64 14.87 6.97 0.74
N ALA A 65 15.67 5.91 0.65
CA ALA A 65 17.12 6.02 0.53
C ALA A 65 17.54 6.68 -0.79
N ASP A 66 16.88 6.33 -1.90
CA ASP A 66 17.11 6.96 -3.21
C ASP A 66 16.78 8.47 -3.19
N LEU A 67 15.63 8.84 -2.60
CA LEU A 67 15.24 10.24 -2.43
C LEU A 67 16.22 11.04 -1.55
N ASP A 68 16.76 10.43 -0.50
CA ASP A 68 17.77 11.07 0.37
C ASP A 68 19.11 11.22 -0.35
N ALA A 69 19.51 10.24 -1.16
CA ALA A 69 20.75 10.27 -1.93
C ALA A 69 20.72 11.29 -3.09
N GLY A 70 19.55 11.54 -3.69
CA GLY A 70 19.36 12.52 -4.76
C GLY A 70 19.22 13.97 -4.30
N ALA A 71 19.22 14.23 -2.98
CA ALA A 71 19.01 15.56 -2.40
C ALA A 71 20.29 16.42 -2.23
N ASP A 72 21.42 16.03 -2.84
CA ASP A 72 22.71 16.77 -2.81
C ASP A 72 22.85 17.83 -3.92
#